data_AF-A0ABD3NEG4-F1
#
_entry.id   AF-A0ABD3NEG4-F1
#
_cell.length_a   1.000
_cell.length_b   1.000
_cell.length_c   1.000
_cell.angle_alpha   90.00
_cell.angle_beta   90.00
_cell.angle_gamma   90.00
#
_symmetry.space_group_name_H-M   'P 1'
#
loop_
_entity.id
_entity.type
_entity.pdbx_description
1 polymer ?
#
loop_
_entity_poly.entity_id
_entity_poly.type
_entity_poly.pdbx_seq_one_letter_code
_entity_poly.pdbx_strand_id
1 'polypeptide(L)'
;MKLTTTLSAKQKKGSAALAIALSTALALLVAHDELNSIRQAEVTRRLNLDQDADPTPVSVFYNAYFPPEAATDDSVKERILGILREQMRQVGIESALAGRDNVVVRTVTIGALLDYATILADACSDIKLACTHEGHYAQGFEMVTQQHLLEYCQLPENESHLVGYIHNKGSFHPSPRQDSMRRGMTADALSEYCMTNLDTTATTSNSCNVCGHAFRSAWGPMMWANFWSARCDYVKNLVPASSLQARNAFAFKHRPHQMTTDLFKDEAINYAQPVDPRFAAEIFVGTHPKLVPCSKQHGGEWWSGDPPQRFRELILSHVVPYKENGKTYDQHMDELESDGHAATDYWMLPGLLWRYHILYNEMPPDDSWIWRHYPDGEKWKIDVQILGYPQAFYHRYKENFEKVSIV
;
A
#
# COMPACT_ATOMS: atom_id res chain seq x y z
N MET A 1 -13.85 87.46 -32.83
CA MET A 1 -13.85 85.98 -32.93
C MET A 1 -12.91 85.41 -31.88
N LYS A 2 -13.45 84.93 -30.75
CA LYS A 2 -12.73 84.14 -29.74
C LYS A 2 -13.58 82.90 -29.47
N LEU A 3 -13.19 81.77 -30.06
CA LEU A 3 -13.71 80.45 -29.72
C LEU A 3 -12.80 79.89 -28.63
N THR A 4 -13.34 79.77 -27.42
CA THR A 4 -12.69 79.11 -26.28
C THR A 4 -13.27 77.70 -26.17
N THR A 5 -12.40 76.70 -26.28
CA THR A 5 -12.70 75.27 -26.22
C THR A 5 -12.70 74.79 -24.77
N THR A 6 -13.88 74.53 -24.21
CA THR A 6 -14.04 73.79 -22.95
C THR A 6 -14.15 72.29 -23.22
N LEU A 7 -13.02 71.58 -23.12
CA LEU A 7 -12.98 70.12 -23.09
C LEU A 7 -13.41 69.60 -21.71
N SER A 8 -14.40 68.72 -21.73
CA SER A 8 -15.19 68.21 -20.61
C SER A 8 -14.39 67.37 -19.61
N ALA A 9 -14.54 67.70 -18.32
CA ALA A 9 -13.95 66.99 -17.17
C ALA A 9 -14.33 65.50 -17.06
N LYS A 10 -15.34 65.02 -17.81
CA LYS A 10 -15.69 63.58 -17.86
C LYS A 10 -14.64 62.74 -18.59
N GLN A 11 -13.91 63.30 -19.54
CA GLN A 11 -12.91 62.56 -20.32
C GLN A 11 -11.63 62.29 -19.50
N LYS A 12 -11.30 63.15 -18.52
CA LYS A 12 -10.15 62.96 -17.61
C LYS A 12 -10.36 61.85 -16.57
N LYS A 13 -11.59 61.63 -16.09
CA LYS A 13 -11.88 60.58 -15.09
C LYS A 13 -11.81 59.16 -15.65
N GLY A 14 -12.22 58.97 -16.91
CA GLY A 14 -12.11 57.66 -17.58
C GLY A 14 -10.66 57.23 -17.83
N SER A 15 -9.78 58.19 -18.13
CA SER A 15 -8.36 57.90 -18.38
C SER A 15 -7.59 57.48 -17.11
N ALA A 16 -7.93 58.04 -15.95
CA ALA A 16 -7.28 57.67 -14.69
C ALA A 16 -7.66 56.26 -14.21
N ALA A 17 -8.94 55.87 -14.33
CA ALA A 17 -9.38 54.53 -13.96
C ALA A 17 -8.77 53.44 -14.86
N LEU A 18 -8.65 53.72 -16.16
CA LEU A 18 -8.01 52.82 -17.12
C LEU A 18 -6.50 52.65 -16.82
N ALA A 19 -5.81 53.74 -16.46
CA ALA A 19 -4.39 53.68 -16.09
C ALA A 19 -4.15 52.85 -14.82
N ILE A 20 -5.02 52.94 -13.80
CA ILE A 20 -4.92 52.13 -12.57
C ILE A 20 -5.17 50.65 -12.86
N ALA A 21 -6.18 50.33 -13.68
CA ALA A 21 -6.47 48.95 -14.07
C ALA A 21 -5.31 48.30 -14.85
N LEU A 22 -4.73 49.03 -15.81
CA LEU A 22 -3.56 48.58 -16.57
C LEU A 22 -2.33 48.40 -15.66
N SER A 23 -2.09 49.32 -14.73
CA SER A 23 -0.97 49.21 -13.77
C SER A 23 -1.12 48.01 -12.85
N THR A 24 -2.35 47.69 -12.42
CA THR A 24 -2.62 46.55 -11.54
C THR A 24 -2.48 45.22 -12.29
N ALA A 25 -2.99 45.14 -13.53
CA ALA A 25 -2.82 43.97 -14.38
C ALA A 25 -1.35 43.69 -14.71
N LEU A 26 -0.56 44.74 -14.97
CA LEU A 26 0.87 44.62 -15.21
C LEU A 26 1.62 44.14 -13.96
N ALA A 27 1.28 44.66 -12.77
CA ALA A 27 1.86 44.20 -11.51
C ALA A 27 1.55 42.72 -11.22
N LEU A 28 0.32 42.26 -11.53
CA LEU A 28 -0.06 40.85 -11.39
C LEU A 28 0.69 39.94 -12.38
N LEU A 29 0.91 40.39 -13.61
CA LEU A 29 1.70 39.64 -14.59
C LEU A 29 3.17 39.52 -14.17
N VAL A 30 3.77 40.61 -13.70
CA VAL A 30 5.16 40.59 -13.18
C VAL A 30 5.29 39.67 -11.97
N ALA A 31 4.34 39.74 -11.02
CA ALA A 31 4.33 38.86 -9.85
C ALA A 31 4.16 37.37 -10.24
N HIS A 32 3.38 37.08 -11.28
CA HIS A 32 3.21 35.71 -11.79
C HIS A 32 4.49 35.18 -12.42
N ASP A 33 5.19 36.00 -13.21
CA ASP A 33 6.47 35.62 -13.83
C ASP A 33 7.58 35.43 -12.79
N GLU A 34 7.66 36.30 -11.76
CA GLU A 34 8.59 36.11 -10.64
C GLU A 34 8.31 34.82 -9.87
N LEU A 35 7.04 34.50 -9.59
CA LEU A 35 6.66 33.24 -8.93
C LEU A 35 7.04 32.02 -9.77
N ASN A 36 6.82 32.07 -11.08
CA ASN A 36 7.20 31.00 -11.99
C ASN A 36 8.73 30.84 -12.06
N SER A 37 9.48 31.94 -12.06
CA SER A 37 10.95 31.92 -12.05
C SER A 37 11.50 31.33 -10.76
N ILE A 38 10.97 31.71 -9.59
CA ILE A 38 11.34 31.14 -8.29
C ILE A 38 11.04 29.64 -8.27
N ARG A 39 9.85 29.23 -8.74
CA ARG A 39 9.46 27.82 -8.81
C ARG A 39 10.40 27.00 -9.72
N GLN A 40 10.79 27.54 -10.87
CA GLN A 40 11.75 26.87 -11.75
C GLN A 40 13.15 26.79 -11.12
N ALA A 41 13.64 27.87 -10.51
CA ALA A 41 14.93 27.87 -9.83
C ALA A 41 14.97 26.86 -8.66
N GLU A 42 13.87 26.71 -7.93
CA GLU A 42 13.76 25.73 -6.85
C GLU A 42 13.70 24.29 -7.37
N VAL A 43 12.98 24.04 -8.47
CA VAL A 43 12.99 22.73 -9.16
C VAL A 43 14.41 22.38 -9.65
N THR A 44 15.10 23.29 -10.32
CA THR A 44 16.47 23.05 -10.80
C THR A 44 17.46 22.86 -9.65
N ARG A 45 17.32 23.63 -8.56
CA ARG A 45 18.17 23.47 -7.38
C ARG A 45 17.96 22.12 -6.69
N ARG A 46 16.71 21.63 -6.61
CA ARG A 46 16.41 20.29 -6.08
C ARG A 46 17.00 19.19 -6.96
N LEU A 47 16.80 19.29 -8.28
CA LEU A 47 17.37 18.34 -9.24
C LEU A 47 18.90 18.27 -9.18
N ASN A 48 19.58 19.36 -8.83
CA ASN A 48 21.04 19.39 -8.69
C ASN A 48 21.55 18.98 -7.30
N LEU A 49 20.75 19.14 -6.24
CA LEU A 49 21.13 18.71 -4.89
C LEU A 49 20.95 17.19 -4.69
N ASP A 50 20.01 16.59 -5.40
CA ASP A 50 19.74 15.15 -5.33
C ASP A 50 20.72 14.30 -6.17
N GLN A 51 21.57 14.92 -7.00
CA GLN A 51 22.54 14.18 -7.83
C GLN A 51 23.74 13.60 -7.06
N ASP A 52 23.98 14.05 -5.82
CA ASP A 52 25.14 13.65 -5.02
C ASP A 52 24.78 12.77 -3.81
N ALA A 53 23.50 12.49 -3.56
CA ALA A 53 23.10 11.57 -2.49
C ALA A 53 23.21 10.12 -2.97
N ASP A 54 23.95 9.28 -2.25
CA ASP A 54 23.94 7.84 -2.50
C ASP A 54 22.49 7.34 -2.39
N PRO A 55 22.00 6.57 -3.37
CA PRO A 55 20.61 6.14 -3.38
C PRO A 55 20.33 5.26 -2.15
N THR A 56 19.13 5.32 -1.59
CA THR A 56 18.78 4.56 -0.37
C THR A 56 18.97 3.04 -0.55
N PRO A 57 19.76 2.31 0.26
CA PRO A 57 19.98 0.86 0.08
C PRO A 57 18.69 0.04 0.05
N VAL A 58 18.68 -1.02 -0.76
CA VAL A 58 17.49 -1.85 -0.98
C VAL A 58 17.79 -3.34 -0.77
N SER A 59 16.99 -4.00 0.08
CA SER A 59 16.98 -5.46 0.21
C SER A 59 15.69 -6.07 -0.30
N VAL A 60 15.76 -6.90 -1.33
CA VAL A 60 14.59 -7.62 -1.87
C VAL A 60 14.53 -9.02 -1.29
N PHE A 61 13.54 -9.30 -0.45
CA PHE A 61 13.29 -10.62 0.10
C PHE A 61 12.49 -11.46 -0.89
N TYR A 62 13.07 -12.59 -1.29
CA TYR A 62 12.52 -13.51 -2.28
C TYR A 62 12.08 -14.81 -1.61
N ASN A 63 10.77 -15.05 -1.56
CA ASN A 63 10.23 -16.33 -1.10
C ASN A 63 10.17 -17.35 -2.25
N ALA A 64 11.08 -18.31 -2.25
CA ALA A 64 11.19 -19.34 -3.28
C ALA A 64 10.61 -20.68 -2.80
N TYR A 65 9.40 -21.02 -3.25
CA TYR A 65 8.82 -22.33 -3.00
C TYR A 65 9.23 -23.34 -4.08
N PHE A 66 9.84 -24.44 -3.66
CA PHE A 66 10.18 -25.59 -4.48
C PHE A 66 9.29 -26.78 -4.06
N PRO A 67 8.23 -27.12 -4.81
CA PRO A 67 7.42 -28.31 -4.50
C PRO A 67 8.30 -29.58 -4.40
N PRO A 68 7.91 -30.57 -3.58
CA PRO A 68 8.69 -31.81 -3.39
C PRO A 68 9.12 -32.48 -4.69
N GLU A 69 8.27 -32.43 -5.71
CA GLU A 69 8.50 -32.99 -7.05
C GLU A 69 9.75 -32.40 -7.72
N ALA A 70 10.14 -31.16 -7.39
CA ALA A 70 11.35 -30.54 -7.93
C ALA A 70 12.66 -31.26 -7.50
N ALA A 71 12.61 -32.12 -6.48
CA ALA A 71 13.75 -32.96 -6.10
C ALA A 71 13.97 -34.15 -7.05
N THR A 72 12.93 -34.57 -7.76
CA THR A 72 12.90 -35.83 -8.53
C THR A 72 12.51 -35.65 -10.00
N ASP A 73 11.88 -34.52 -10.35
CA ASP A 73 11.40 -34.20 -11.69
C ASP A 73 12.13 -32.95 -12.20
N ASP A 74 13.05 -33.16 -13.15
CA ASP A 74 13.85 -32.09 -13.76
C ASP A 74 12.98 -31.06 -14.50
N SER A 75 11.81 -31.44 -15.03
CA SER A 75 10.93 -30.51 -15.73
C SER A 75 10.27 -29.53 -14.77
N VAL A 76 9.87 -29.99 -13.58
CA VAL A 76 9.34 -29.15 -12.50
C VAL A 76 10.43 -28.25 -11.97
N LYS A 77 11.62 -28.81 -11.71
CA LYS A 77 12.80 -28.07 -11.27
C LYS A 77 13.17 -26.95 -12.24
N GLU A 78 13.38 -27.26 -13.52
CA GLU A 78 13.78 -26.27 -14.54
C GLU A 78 12.73 -25.17 -14.71
N ARG A 79 11.44 -25.49 -14.59
CA ARG A 79 10.40 -24.46 -14.62
C ARG A 79 10.52 -23.47 -13.46
N ILE A 80 10.77 -23.97 -12.24
CA ILE A 80 10.93 -23.10 -11.06
C ILE A 80 12.21 -22.27 -11.17
N LEU A 81 13.30 -22.88 -11.65
CA LEU A 81 14.55 -22.17 -11.94
C LEU A 81 14.35 -21.09 -13.01
N GLY A 82 13.54 -21.36 -14.04
CA GLY A 82 13.14 -20.37 -15.04
C GLY A 82 12.40 -19.18 -14.43
N ILE A 83 11.46 -19.42 -13.50
CA ILE A 83 10.77 -18.36 -12.76
C ILE A 83 11.76 -17.54 -11.92
N LEU A 84 12.67 -18.20 -11.21
CA LEU A 84 13.68 -17.56 -10.38
C LEU A 84 14.58 -16.65 -11.23
N ARG A 85 15.18 -17.18 -12.30
CA ARG A 85 16.02 -16.40 -13.23
C ARG A 85 15.28 -15.21 -13.82
N GLU A 86 14.02 -15.39 -14.21
CA GLU A 86 13.20 -14.31 -14.76
C GLU A 86 12.93 -13.20 -13.73
N GLN A 87 12.65 -13.54 -12.47
CA GLN A 87 12.44 -12.52 -11.43
C GLN A 87 13.75 -11.84 -11.02
N MET A 88 14.87 -12.56 -10.93
CA MET A 88 16.18 -11.94 -10.68
C MET A 88 16.51 -10.93 -11.78
N ARG A 89 16.24 -11.28 -13.05
CA ARG A 89 16.36 -10.35 -14.18
C ARG A 89 15.45 -9.13 -14.04
N GLN A 90 14.20 -9.31 -13.60
CA GLN A 90 13.31 -8.18 -13.33
C GLN A 90 13.90 -7.24 -12.28
N VAL A 91 14.46 -7.77 -11.19
CA VAL A 91 15.13 -6.95 -10.18
C VAL A 91 16.35 -6.23 -10.78
N GLY A 92 17.30 -6.96 -11.34
CA GLY A 92 18.61 -6.42 -11.71
C GLY A 92 18.67 -5.64 -13.04
N ILE A 93 17.68 -5.81 -13.93
CA ILE A 93 17.72 -5.23 -15.29
C ILE A 93 16.46 -4.42 -15.63
N GLU A 94 15.27 -4.86 -15.21
CA GLU A 94 14.01 -4.32 -15.77
C GLU A 94 13.26 -3.40 -14.81
N SER A 95 13.68 -3.35 -13.54
CA SER A 95 13.08 -2.51 -12.50
C SER A 95 13.83 -1.19 -12.32
N ALA A 96 13.30 -0.33 -11.44
CA ALA A 96 14.00 0.88 -11.02
C ALA A 96 15.26 0.62 -10.19
N LEU A 97 15.52 -0.65 -9.85
CA LEU A 97 16.71 -1.07 -9.15
C LEU A 97 17.86 -1.44 -10.09
N ALA A 98 17.64 -1.42 -11.40
CA ALA A 98 18.62 -1.86 -12.38
C ALA A 98 19.93 -1.06 -12.29
N GLY A 99 21.06 -1.78 -12.28
CA GLY A 99 22.41 -1.20 -12.26
C GLY A 99 22.84 -0.58 -10.93
N ARG A 100 22.06 -0.71 -9.86
CA ARG A 100 22.42 -0.21 -8.53
C ARG A 100 23.28 -1.22 -7.77
N ASP A 101 24.44 -0.77 -7.29
CA ASP A 101 25.39 -1.62 -6.54
C ASP A 101 24.94 -1.88 -5.08
N ASN A 102 23.93 -1.16 -4.60
CA ASN A 102 23.40 -1.27 -3.24
C ASN A 102 22.07 -2.02 -3.13
N VAL A 103 21.85 -2.96 -4.05
CA VAL A 103 20.68 -3.84 -4.09
C VAL A 103 21.10 -5.27 -3.77
N VAL A 104 20.49 -5.86 -2.75
CA VAL A 104 20.73 -7.26 -2.37
C VAL A 104 19.42 -8.05 -2.43
N VAL A 105 19.42 -9.16 -3.17
CA VAL A 105 18.32 -10.13 -3.09
C VAL A 105 18.62 -11.16 -2.02
N ARG A 106 17.71 -11.27 -1.05
CA ARG A 106 17.77 -12.15 0.11
C ARG A 106 16.76 -13.26 -0.07
N THR A 107 17.24 -14.47 -0.39
CA THR A 107 16.38 -15.59 -0.76
C THR A 107 16.18 -16.53 0.41
N VAL A 108 14.92 -16.85 0.70
CA VAL A 108 14.51 -17.94 1.59
C VAL A 108 13.87 -19.02 0.74
N THR A 109 14.30 -20.27 0.92
CA THR A 109 13.78 -21.40 0.15
C THR A 109 12.91 -22.30 1.02
N ILE A 110 11.80 -22.78 0.45
CA ILE A 110 10.85 -23.66 1.14
C ILE A 110 10.58 -24.90 0.27
N GLY A 111 10.62 -26.09 0.85
CA GLY A 111 10.22 -27.35 0.20
C GLY A 111 11.40 -28.25 -0.18
N ALA A 112 11.55 -28.63 -1.46
CA ALA A 112 12.57 -29.57 -1.93
C ALA A 112 13.99 -29.03 -1.76
N LEU A 113 14.85 -29.74 -1.01
CA LEU A 113 16.26 -29.40 -0.79
C LEU A 113 17.08 -29.56 -2.08
N LEU A 114 17.69 -28.46 -2.54
CA LEU A 114 18.53 -28.40 -3.74
C LEU A 114 19.86 -27.69 -3.42
N ASP A 115 20.79 -27.67 -4.38
CA ASP A 115 22.01 -26.86 -4.30
C ASP A 115 21.71 -25.37 -4.57
N TYR A 116 21.12 -24.70 -3.58
CA TYR A 116 20.69 -23.31 -3.70
C TYR A 116 21.83 -22.32 -3.87
N ALA A 117 23.02 -22.63 -3.34
CA ALA A 117 24.19 -21.78 -3.51
C ALA A 117 24.57 -21.68 -5.00
N THR A 118 24.64 -22.83 -5.68
CA THR A 118 24.89 -22.87 -7.13
C THR A 118 23.75 -22.24 -7.92
N ILE A 119 22.48 -22.54 -7.57
CA ILE A 119 21.30 -21.98 -8.25
C ILE A 119 21.28 -20.45 -8.19
N LEU A 120 21.53 -19.85 -7.02
CA LEU A 120 21.51 -18.40 -6.84
C LEU A 120 22.72 -17.73 -7.49
N ALA A 121 23.90 -18.37 -7.44
CA ALA A 121 25.07 -17.90 -8.16
C ALA A 121 24.82 -17.85 -9.68
N ASP A 122 24.23 -18.90 -10.26
CA ASP A 122 23.82 -18.95 -11.67
C ASP A 122 22.83 -17.84 -12.01
N ALA A 123 21.76 -17.68 -11.21
CA ALA A 123 20.70 -16.73 -11.52
C ALA A 123 21.11 -15.25 -11.40
N CYS A 124 22.13 -14.94 -10.59
CA CYS A 124 22.49 -13.56 -10.26
C CYS A 124 23.83 -13.08 -10.84
N SER A 125 24.75 -13.99 -11.18
CA SER A 125 26.09 -13.63 -11.65
C SER A 125 26.08 -12.87 -12.98
N ASP A 126 25.29 -13.33 -13.96
CA ASP A 126 25.20 -12.72 -15.29
C ASP A 126 24.64 -11.29 -15.27
N ILE A 127 23.88 -10.95 -14.23
CA ILE A 127 23.21 -9.65 -14.09
C ILE A 127 23.86 -8.76 -13.03
N LYS A 128 25.02 -9.16 -12.48
CA LYS A 128 25.76 -8.43 -11.43
C LYS A 128 24.91 -8.07 -10.21
N LEU A 129 23.93 -8.89 -9.87
CA LEU A 129 23.05 -8.67 -8.73
C LEU A 129 23.61 -9.40 -7.52
N ALA A 130 23.73 -8.73 -6.37
CA ALA A 130 24.12 -9.39 -5.14
C ALA A 130 22.98 -10.27 -4.63
N CYS A 131 23.24 -11.57 -4.49
CA CYS A 131 22.24 -12.54 -4.00
C CYS A 131 22.79 -13.30 -2.80
N THR A 132 21.93 -13.50 -1.81
CA THR A 132 22.24 -14.20 -0.56
C THR A 132 21.17 -15.24 -0.27
N HIS A 133 21.58 -16.39 0.26
CA HIS A 133 20.67 -17.43 0.73
C HIS A 133 20.53 -17.32 2.25
N GLU A 134 19.38 -16.86 2.71
CA GLU A 134 19.12 -16.62 4.14
C GLU A 134 18.81 -17.92 4.90
N GLY A 135 18.28 -18.92 4.19
CA GLY A 135 17.99 -20.21 4.79
C GLY A 135 17.08 -21.10 3.95
N HIS A 136 17.04 -22.37 4.32
CA HIS A 136 16.16 -23.36 3.75
C HIS A 136 15.24 -23.98 4.82
N TYR A 137 13.97 -24.17 4.45
CA TYR A 137 12.95 -24.78 5.29
C TYR A 137 12.27 -25.91 4.54
N ALA A 138 12.22 -27.11 5.12
CA ALA A 138 11.56 -28.26 4.50
C ALA A 138 10.04 -28.03 4.32
N GLN A 139 9.44 -27.25 5.23
CA GLN A 139 8.03 -26.88 5.21
C GLN A 139 7.89 -25.44 5.68
N GLY A 140 6.84 -24.76 5.22
CA GLY A 140 6.55 -23.40 5.61
C GLY A 140 5.68 -22.70 4.59
N PHE A 141 5.36 -21.45 4.91
CA PHE A 141 4.66 -20.53 4.03
C PHE A 141 5.44 -19.21 3.97
N GLU A 142 4.90 -18.26 3.23
CA GLU A 142 5.44 -16.91 3.03
C GLU A 142 5.81 -16.18 4.34
N MET A 143 5.13 -16.49 5.45
CA MET A 143 5.43 -15.94 6.78
C MET A 143 6.88 -16.16 7.23
N VAL A 144 7.54 -17.24 6.77
CA VAL A 144 8.95 -17.50 7.10
C VAL A 144 9.82 -16.41 6.51
N THR A 145 9.67 -16.13 5.22
CA THR A 145 10.42 -15.08 4.54
C THR A 145 10.08 -13.69 5.08
N GLN A 146 8.80 -13.44 5.40
CA GLN A 146 8.38 -12.19 6.02
C GLN A 146 8.97 -11.99 7.43
N GLN A 147 9.22 -13.07 8.17
CA GLN A 147 9.90 -13.03 9.46
C GLN A 147 11.37 -12.60 9.30
N HIS A 148 12.10 -13.16 8.33
CA HIS A 148 13.47 -12.72 7.97
C HIS A 148 13.51 -11.24 7.59
N LEU A 149 12.52 -10.79 6.80
CA LEU A 149 12.38 -9.38 6.40
C LEU A 149 12.16 -8.47 7.61
N LEU A 150 11.28 -8.85 8.54
CA LEU A 150 11.05 -8.10 9.77
C LEU A 150 12.32 -8.00 10.62
N GLU A 151 13.02 -9.12 10.83
CA GLU A 151 14.26 -9.17 11.60
C GLU A 151 15.35 -8.28 11.01
N TYR A 152 15.46 -8.27 9.68
CA TYR A 152 16.35 -7.35 8.97
C TYR A 152 16.03 -5.88 9.25
N CYS A 153 14.76 -5.47 9.17
CA CYS A 153 14.36 -4.08 9.43
C CYS A 153 14.41 -3.68 10.91
N GLN A 154 14.47 -4.64 11.83
CA GLN A 154 14.63 -4.37 13.27
C GLN A 154 16.06 -4.03 13.66
N LEU A 155 17.04 -4.31 12.79
CA LEU A 155 18.43 -3.90 13.00
C LEU A 155 18.56 -2.37 12.82
N PRO A 156 19.13 -1.63 13.80
CA PRO A 156 19.23 -0.17 13.74
C PRO A 156 19.92 0.36 12.48
N GLU A 157 20.94 -0.33 11.98
CA GLU A 157 21.68 0.03 10.76
C GLU A 157 20.84 -0.04 9.47
N ASN A 158 19.70 -0.73 9.50
CA ASN A 158 18.82 -0.88 8.33
C ASN A 158 17.57 0.03 8.41
N GLU A 159 17.44 0.89 9.42
CA GLU A 159 16.23 1.68 9.66
C GLU A 159 15.83 2.54 8.44
N SER A 160 16.83 3.11 7.75
CA SER A 160 16.64 3.94 6.56
C SER A 160 16.50 3.15 5.26
N HIS A 161 16.68 1.82 5.28
CA HIS A 161 16.65 1.01 4.06
C HIS A 161 15.23 0.83 3.52
N LEU A 162 15.16 0.56 2.21
CA LEU A 162 13.96 0.03 1.58
C LEU A 162 14.03 -1.49 1.51
N VAL A 163 12.86 -2.12 1.62
CA VAL A 163 12.72 -3.57 1.45
C VAL A 163 11.66 -3.89 0.41
N GLY A 164 11.92 -4.88 -0.42
CA GLY A 164 10.94 -5.50 -1.31
C GLY A 164 10.56 -6.89 -0.80
N TYR A 165 9.31 -7.30 -1.00
CA TYR A 165 8.87 -8.68 -0.82
C TYR A 165 8.20 -9.15 -2.11
N ILE A 166 8.76 -10.22 -2.68
CA ILE A 166 8.24 -10.88 -3.87
C ILE A 166 8.35 -12.40 -3.70
N HIS A 167 7.58 -13.16 -4.48
CA HIS A 167 7.63 -14.62 -4.41
C HIS A 167 7.42 -15.26 -5.78
N ASN A 168 7.74 -16.55 -5.88
CA ASN A 168 7.71 -17.31 -7.15
C ASN A 168 6.31 -17.79 -7.56
N LYS A 169 5.31 -16.90 -7.54
CA LYS A 169 3.90 -17.23 -7.85
C LYS A 169 3.76 -18.03 -9.15
N GLY A 170 2.95 -19.10 -9.10
CA GLY A 170 2.79 -20.02 -10.23
C GLY A 170 3.72 -21.23 -10.20
N SER A 171 4.66 -21.31 -9.25
CA SER A 171 5.45 -22.52 -8.96
C SER A 171 4.56 -23.72 -8.61
N PHE A 172 3.55 -23.51 -7.76
CA PHE A 172 2.61 -24.56 -7.34
C PHE A 172 1.48 -24.84 -8.36
N HIS A 173 1.02 -23.81 -9.07
CA HIS A 173 -0.10 -23.90 -10.03
C HIS A 173 0.25 -23.26 -11.38
N PRO A 174 0.89 -24.00 -12.30
CA PRO A 174 1.22 -23.51 -13.62
C PRO A 174 0.05 -22.95 -14.40
N SER A 175 0.16 -21.71 -14.89
CA SER A 175 -0.63 -21.25 -16.03
C SER A 175 -0.04 -19.97 -16.62
N PRO A 176 -0.31 -19.69 -17.92
CA PRO A 176 0.07 -18.42 -18.53
C PRO A 176 -0.47 -17.18 -17.79
N ARG A 177 -1.65 -17.31 -17.18
CA ARG A 177 -2.25 -16.25 -16.35
C ARG A 177 -1.40 -15.98 -15.12
N GLN A 178 -0.94 -17.02 -14.42
CA GLN A 178 -0.08 -16.86 -13.24
C GLN A 178 1.28 -16.27 -13.60
N ASP A 179 1.85 -16.65 -14.75
CA ASP A 179 3.12 -16.09 -15.23
C ASP A 179 2.98 -14.60 -15.57
N SER A 180 1.89 -14.22 -16.26
CA SER A 180 1.57 -12.82 -16.56
C SER A 180 1.37 -12.00 -15.29
N MET A 181 0.57 -12.51 -14.35
CA MET A 181 0.36 -11.85 -13.06
C MET A 181 1.68 -11.70 -12.29
N ARG A 182 2.49 -12.75 -12.16
CA ARG A 182 3.78 -12.69 -11.46
C ARG A 182 4.69 -11.60 -12.03
N ARG A 183 4.80 -11.50 -13.35
CA ARG A 183 5.58 -10.45 -14.05
C ARG A 183 5.05 -9.06 -13.72
N GLY A 184 3.75 -8.83 -13.94
CA GLY A 184 3.15 -7.52 -13.67
C GLY A 184 3.27 -7.08 -12.22
N MET A 185 3.07 -8.00 -11.27
CA MET A 185 3.13 -7.69 -9.84
C MET A 185 4.56 -7.44 -9.35
N THR A 186 5.54 -8.18 -9.86
CA THR A 186 6.96 -7.92 -9.58
C THR A 186 7.37 -6.54 -10.13
N ALA A 187 6.99 -6.24 -11.37
CA ALA A 187 7.27 -4.96 -12.00
C ALA A 187 6.58 -3.78 -11.29
N ASP A 188 5.36 -3.96 -10.78
CA ASP A 188 4.67 -2.92 -10.01
C ASP A 188 5.34 -2.66 -8.66
N ALA A 189 5.63 -3.72 -7.89
CA ALA A 189 6.25 -3.62 -6.57
C ALA A 189 7.65 -2.99 -6.60
N LEU A 190 8.39 -3.18 -7.69
CA LEU A 190 9.75 -2.66 -7.88
C LEU A 190 9.82 -1.50 -8.89
N SER A 191 8.68 -0.89 -9.20
CA SER A 191 8.60 0.21 -10.16
C SER A 191 9.29 1.47 -9.64
N GLU A 192 9.72 2.34 -10.56
CA GLU A 192 10.27 3.67 -10.25
C GLU A 192 9.35 4.46 -9.34
N TYR A 193 8.07 4.44 -9.69
CA TYR A 193 7.02 5.03 -8.88
C TYR A 193 6.98 4.55 -7.43
N CYS A 194 7.08 3.24 -7.18
CA CYS A 194 7.15 2.74 -5.82
C CYS A 194 8.43 3.18 -5.11
N MET A 195 9.58 3.08 -5.78
CA MET A 195 10.87 3.45 -5.17
C MET A 195 10.93 4.95 -4.83
N THR A 196 10.52 5.82 -5.76
CA THR A 196 10.55 7.29 -5.60
C THR A 196 9.71 7.76 -4.43
N ASN A 197 8.51 7.21 -4.26
CA ASN A 197 7.63 7.68 -3.20
C ASN A 197 7.83 6.97 -1.84
N LEU A 198 8.57 5.86 -1.82
CA LEU A 198 9.06 5.25 -0.58
C LEU A 198 10.32 5.96 -0.07
N ASP A 199 11.09 6.57 -0.97
CA ASP A 199 12.29 7.32 -0.61
C ASP A 199 11.93 8.63 0.13
N THR A 200 12.19 8.64 1.44
CA THR A 200 11.85 9.75 2.35
C THR A 200 12.62 11.03 2.10
N THR A 201 13.68 10.99 1.28
CA THR A 201 14.39 12.19 0.84
C THR A 201 13.51 13.08 -0.06
N ALA A 202 12.52 12.48 -0.72
CA ALA A 202 11.53 13.20 -1.50
C ALA A 202 10.54 13.92 -0.56
N THR A 203 10.79 15.20 -0.29
CA THR A 203 9.94 16.15 0.49
C THR A 203 8.54 16.41 -0.09
N THR A 204 7.98 15.48 -0.86
CA THR A 204 6.65 15.62 -1.44
C THR A 204 5.59 15.21 -0.41
N SER A 205 4.46 15.90 -0.42
CA SER A 205 3.25 15.59 0.37
C SER A 205 2.65 14.20 0.06
N ASN A 206 3.27 13.45 -0.85
CA ASN A 206 2.77 12.20 -1.41
C ASN A 206 3.68 11.02 -1.05
N SER A 207 4.45 11.07 0.04
CA SER A 207 5.24 9.91 0.46
C SER A 207 4.33 8.85 1.10
N CYS A 208 4.57 7.57 0.76
CA CYS A 208 3.92 6.43 1.40
C CYS A 208 4.98 5.62 2.17
N ASN A 209 4.55 4.64 2.98
CA ASN A 209 5.47 3.73 3.64
C ASN A 209 5.37 2.28 3.16
N VAL A 210 4.37 1.98 2.32
CA VAL A 210 4.22 0.69 1.63
C VAL A 210 3.65 0.92 0.23
N CYS A 211 4.36 0.45 -0.80
CA CYS A 211 3.94 0.49 -2.19
C CYS A 211 3.84 -0.91 -2.78
N GLY A 212 2.88 -1.18 -3.65
CA GLY A 212 2.81 -2.49 -4.28
C GLY A 212 1.79 -2.60 -5.39
N HIS A 213 1.56 -3.84 -5.80
CA HIS A 213 0.53 -4.13 -6.79
C HIS A 213 -0.85 -4.07 -6.16
N ALA A 214 -1.71 -3.20 -6.70
CA ALA A 214 -3.15 -3.14 -6.41
C ALA A 214 -3.52 -3.25 -4.92
N PHE A 215 -3.37 -2.15 -4.17
CA PHE A 215 -3.76 -2.10 -2.76
C PHE A 215 -5.26 -2.40 -2.57
N ARG A 216 -5.58 -3.28 -1.62
CA ARG A 216 -6.94 -3.62 -1.21
C ARG A 216 -7.12 -3.34 0.28
N SER A 217 -8.25 -2.73 0.66
CA SER A 217 -8.57 -2.45 2.06
C SER A 217 -9.53 -3.46 2.70
N ALA A 218 -10.24 -4.25 1.88
CA ALA A 218 -11.18 -5.25 2.39
C ALA A 218 -10.49 -6.46 2.96
N TRP A 219 -11.14 -7.09 3.95
CA TRP A 219 -10.66 -8.23 4.73
C TRP A 219 -9.42 -7.97 5.60
N GLY A 220 -8.72 -6.88 5.32
CA GLY A 220 -7.49 -6.44 5.95
C GLY A 220 -6.69 -5.68 4.88
N PRO A 221 -6.11 -4.51 5.19
CA PRO A 221 -5.24 -3.84 4.24
C PRO A 221 -4.15 -4.78 3.70
N MET A 222 -4.02 -4.89 2.39
CA MET A 222 -3.05 -5.76 1.73
C MET A 222 -2.64 -5.25 0.35
N MET A 223 -1.49 -5.71 -0.12
CA MET A 223 -1.10 -5.61 -1.53
C MET A 223 -1.44 -6.92 -2.20
N TRP A 224 -2.19 -6.87 -3.31
CA TRP A 224 -2.76 -8.06 -3.91
C TRP A 224 -1.68 -9.09 -4.28
N ALA A 225 -1.94 -10.35 -3.92
CA ALA A 225 -1.01 -11.47 -4.05
C ALA A 225 0.35 -11.26 -3.36
N ASN A 226 0.44 -10.36 -2.38
CA ASN A 226 1.62 -10.18 -1.53
C ASN A 226 2.90 -9.79 -2.32
N PHE A 227 2.79 -8.84 -3.26
CA PHE A 227 3.94 -8.21 -3.92
C PHE A 227 4.00 -6.74 -3.56
N TRP A 228 5.05 -6.34 -2.85
CA TRP A 228 5.16 -4.98 -2.33
C TRP A 228 6.60 -4.60 -2.00
N SER A 229 6.81 -3.31 -1.81
CA SER A 229 7.99 -2.70 -1.24
C SER A 229 7.57 -1.77 -0.10
N ALA A 230 8.43 -1.60 0.89
CA ALA A 230 8.16 -0.81 2.07
C ALA A 230 9.44 -0.20 2.63
N ARG A 231 9.26 0.74 3.55
CA ARG A 231 10.36 1.31 4.33
C ARG A 231 10.61 0.47 5.58
N CYS A 232 11.88 0.27 5.96
CA CYS A 232 12.18 -0.46 7.19
C CYS A 232 11.69 0.26 8.45
N ASP A 233 11.68 1.61 8.46
CA ASP A 233 11.15 2.41 9.56
C ASP A 233 9.68 2.10 9.89
N TYR A 234 8.89 1.66 8.91
CA TYR A 234 7.53 1.16 9.06
C TYR A 234 7.52 -0.31 9.45
N VAL A 235 8.19 -1.15 8.66
CA VAL A 235 8.17 -2.62 8.81
C VAL A 235 8.59 -3.06 10.20
N LYS A 236 9.59 -2.41 10.80
CA LYS A 236 10.09 -2.76 12.14
C LYS A 236 9.03 -2.74 13.25
N ASN A 237 7.91 -2.05 13.02
CA ASN A 237 6.80 -1.94 13.97
C ASN A 237 5.74 -3.04 13.79
N LEU A 238 5.82 -3.87 12.74
CA LEU A 238 4.86 -4.94 12.50
C LEU A 238 4.96 -6.03 13.58
N VAL A 239 3.82 -6.67 13.91
CA VAL A 239 3.84 -7.88 14.75
C VAL A 239 4.69 -8.96 14.10
N PRO A 240 5.37 -9.84 14.88
CA PRO A 240 6.13 -10.95 14.32
C PRO A 240 5.27 -11.78 13.37
N ALA A 241 5.75 -11.94 12.13
CA ALA A 241 5.09 -12.67 11.06
C ALA A 241 4.71 -14.08 11.56
N SER A 242 5.64 -14.79 12.19
CA SER A 242 5.41 -16.09 12.81
C SER A 242 4.22 -16.17 13.77
N SER A 243 3.79 -15.06 14.38
CA SER A 243 2.69 -15.00 15.34
C SER A 243 1.39 -14.41 14.79
N LEU A 244 1.41 -13.81 13.59
CA LEU A 244 0.30 -13.03 13.07
C LEU A 244 -0.97 -13.86 12.92
N GLN A 245 -0.86 -15.08 12.38
CA GLN A 245 -2.02 -15.96 12.19
C GLN A 245 -2.76 -16.20 13.52
N ALA A 246 -2.03 -16.60 14.56
CA ALA A 246 -2.60 -16.89 15.88
C ALA A 246 -3.20 -15.64 16.53
N ARG A 247 -2.53 -14.49 16.41
CA ARG A 247 -3.03 -13.22 16.96
C ARG A 247 -4.27 -12.71 16.23
N ASN A 248 -4.34 -12.85 14.90
CA ASN A 248 -5.51 -12.44 14.13
C ASN A 248 -6.70 -13.37 14.41
N ALA A 249 -6.47 -14.68 14.53
CA ALA A 249 -7.49 -15.64 14.96
C ALA A 249 -8.01 -15.33 16.38
N PHE A 250 -7.11 -14.92 17.28
CA PHE A 250 -7.49 -14.45 18.62
C PHE A 250 -8.37 -13.19 18.53
N ALA A 251 -7.96 -12.18 17.74
CA ALA A 251 -8.73 -10.96 17.55
C ALA A 251 -10.14 -11.27 17.05
N PHE A 252 -10.28 -12.11 16.02
CA PHE A 252 -11.59 -12.47 15.51
C PHE A 252 -12.46 -13.22 16.51
N LYS A 253 -11.88 -14.20 17.24
CA LYS A 253 -12.62 -15.02 18.22
C LYS A 253 -13.11 -14.19 19.41
N HIS A 254 -12.35 -13.17 19.81
CA HIS A 254 -12.65 -12.34 20.98
C HIS A 254 -13.30 -11.00 20.63
N ARG A 255 -13.71 -10.81 19.37
CA ARG A 255 -14.44 -9.61 18.96
C ARG A 255 -15.72 -9.45 19.81
N PRO A 256 -16.20 -8.21 20.04
CA PRO A 256 -17.49 -7.98 20.67
C PRO A 256 -18.59 -8.80 19.97
N HIS A 257 -19.51 -9.40 20.73
CA HIS A 257 -20.56 -10.24 20.14
C HIS A 257 -21.53 -9.45 19.25
N GLN A 258 -21.60 -8.14 19.44
CA GLN A 258 -22.31 -7.21 18.55
C GLN A 258 -21.62 -7.01 17.19
N MET A 259 -20.35 -7.42 17.06
CA MET A 259 -19.59 -7.26 15.83
C MET A 259 -19.90 -8.42 14.89
N THR A 260 -20.64 -8.12 13.82
CA THR A 260 -21.11 -9.10 12.86
C THR A 260 -20.04 -9.40 11.80
N THR A 261 -20.33 -10.37 10.93
CA THR A 261 -19.50 -10.72 9.77
C THR A 261 -20.40 -10.92 8.56
N ASP A 262 -21.49 -10.14 8.50
CA ASP A 262 -22.58 -10.38 7.58
C ASP A 262 -22.21 -10.09 6.13
N LEU A 263 -21.27 -9.16 5.92
CA LEU A 263 -20.80 -8.79 4.59
C LEU A 263 -19.96 -9.87 3.92
N PHE A 264 -19.21 -10.62 4.73
CA PHE A 264 -18.24 -11.60 4.24
C PHE A 264 -18.24 -12.83 5.16
N LYS A 265 -19.37 -13.56 5.10
CA LYS A 265 -19.60 -14.75 5.94
C LYS A 265 -18.62 -15.87 5.60
N ASP A 266 -18.30 -16.03 4.33
CA ASP A 266 -17.48 -17.14 3.83
C ASP A 266 -15.98 -16.83 3.92
N GLU A 267 -15.60 -15.56 3.77
CA GLU A 267 -14.21 -15.11 3.91
C GLU A 267 -13.73 -15.09 5.37
N ALA A 268 -14.64 -15.18 6.34
CA ALA A 268 -14.30 -15.37 7.74
C ALA A 268 -13.47 -16.61 8.02
N ILE A 269 -13.64 -17.64 7.22
CA ILE A 269 -12.87 -18.88 7.32
C ILE A 269 -11.44 -18.68 6.78
N ASN A 270 -11.26 -17.78 5.80
CA ASN A 270 -9.99 -17.60 5.12
C ASN A 270 -9.10 -16.56 5.80
N TYR A 271 -9.62 -15.37 6.11
CA TYR A 271 -8.78 -14.27 6.60
C TYR A 271 -8.83 -14.08 8.13
N ALA A 272 -9.95 -14.42 8.77
CA ALA A 272 -10.16 -14.15 10.20
C ALA A 272 -9.87 -15.36 11.09
N GLN A 273 -10.29 -16.55 10.68
CA GLN A 273 -9.93 -17.82 11.30
C GLN A 273 -9.26 -18.72 10.27
N PRO A 274 -8.10 -18.31 9.72
CA PRO A 274 -7.43 -19.06 8.66
C PRO A 274 -7.26 -20.51 9.07
N VAL A 275 -8.14 -21.38 8.54
CA VAL A 275 -7.87 -22.82 8.40
C VAL A 275 -6.61 -22.97 7.56
N ASP A 276 -6.38 -21.99 6.68
CA ASP A 276 -5.24 -21.88 5.81
C ASP A 276 -4.31 -20.72 6.20
N PRO A 277 -3.11 -21.00 6.72
CA PRO A 277 -2.14 -19.98 7.13
C PRO A 277 -1.73 -19.01 6.01
N ARG A 278 -1.99 -19.35 4.74
CA ARG A 278 -1.59 -18.55 3.58
C ARG A 278 -2.16 -17.13 3.60
N PHE A 279 -3.40 -16.95 4.05
CA PHE A 279 -4.07 -15.64 4.01
C PHE A 279 -3.54 -14.64 5.05
N ALA A 280 -2.96 -15.13 6.15
CA ALA A 280 -2.32 -14.24 7.13
C ALA A 280 -1.10 -13.53 6.52
N ALA A 281 -0.39 -14.18 5.60
CA ALA A 281 0.76 -13.60 4.92
C ALA A 281 0.38 -12.44 4.00
N GLU A 282 -0.77 -12.52 3.35
CA GLU A 282 -1.21 -11.49 2.41
C GLU A 282 -1.51 -10.15 3.11
N ILE A 283 -2.02 -10.20 4.35
CA ILE A 283 -2.35 -8.99 5.12
C ILE A 283 -1.19 -8.50 6.01
N PHE A 284 -0.06 -9.21 6.08
CA PHE A 284 1.03 -8.94 7.02
C PHE A 284 1.45 -7.47 7.01
N VAL A 285 1.81 -6.96 5.84
CA VAL A 285 2.33 -5.59 5.66
C VAL A 285 1.29 -4.52 5.96
N GLY A 286 -0.01 -4.84 5.93
CA GLY A 286 -1.09 -3.88 6.16
C GLY A 286 -1.72 -3.96 7.53
N THR A 287 -1.14 -4.72 8.47
CA THR A 287 -1.73 -4.89 9.80
C THR A 287 -1.49 -3.73 10.77
N HIS A 288 -0.55 -2.81 10.50
CA HIS A 288 -0.22 -1.73 11.42
C HIS A 288 -1.09 -0.47 11.21
N PRO A 289 -1.56 0.22 12.27
CA PRO A 289 -2.40 1.42 12.14
C PRO A 289 -1.74 2.62 11.46
N LYS A 290 -0.40 2.63 11.39
CA LYS A 290 0.42 3.66 10.71
C LYS A 290 0.65 3.39 9.22
N LEU A 291 -0.02 2.39 8.64
CA LEU A 291 0.07 2.11 7.21
C LEU A 291 -0.34 3.35 6.40
N VAL A 292 0.52 3.78 5.49
CA VAL A 292 0.25 4.76 4.45
C VAL A 292 0.51 4.03 3.13
N PRO A 293 -0.53 3.44 2.52
CA PRO A 293 -0.38 2.60 1.36
C PRO A 293 -0.43 3.45 0.10
N CYS A 294 0.18 2.91 -0.93
CA CYS A 294 0.19 3.48 -2.25
C CYS A 294 0.32 2.33 -3.27
N SER A 295 -0.17 2.49 -4.51
CA SER A 295 -0.22 1.33 -5.41
C SER A 295 -0.06 1.63 -6.89
N LYS A 296 0.50 0.65 -7.61
CA LYS A 296 0.56 0.65 -9.06
C LYS A 296 -0.22 -0.55 -9.58
N GLN A 297 -0.92 -0.38 -10.69
CA GLN A 297 -1.55 -1.48 -11.41
C GLN A 297 -1.19 -1.34 -12.88
N HIS A 298 -0.64 -2.37 -13.52
CA HIS A 298 -0.36 -2.33 -14.97
C HIS A 298 -1.58 -1.81 -15.77
N GLY A 299 -1.41 -0.66 -16.44
CA GLY A 299 -2.48 0.04 -17.17
C GLY A 299 -3.08 1.28 -16.48
N GLY A 300 -2.66 1.61 -15.24
CA GLY A 300 -3.05 2.83 -14.52
C GLY A 300 -2.30 3.06 -13.21
N GLU A 301 -2.02 4.33 -12.88
CA GLU A 301 -1.45 4.72 -11.60
C GLU A 301 -2.57 4.89 -10.55
N TRP A 302 -2.41 4.31 -9.36
CA TRP A 302 -3.36 4.44 -8.26
C TRP A 302 -2.64 4.97 -7.01
N TRP A 303 -2.38 6.28 -6.96
CA TRP A 303 -1.81 6.93 -5.78
C TRP A 303 -2.72 7.95 -5.13
N SER A 304 -2.36 8.21 -3.87
CA SER A 304 -2.78 9.28 -2.96
C SER A 304 -2.53 10.72 -3.46
N GLY A 305 -2.70 10.96 -4.76
CA GLY A 305 -2.71 12.30 -5.38
C GLY A 305 -4.09 12.71 -5.91
N ASP A 306 -4.95 11.76 -6.24
CA ASP A 306 -6.39 11.98 -6.21
C ASP A 306 -6.84 11.93 -4.74
N PRO A 307 -7.86 12.71 -4.32
CA PRO A 307 -8.44 12.54 -2.99
C PRO A 307 -8.70 11.05 -2.79
N PRO A 308 -8.39 10.47 -1.62
CA PRO A 308 -8.61 9.06 -1.37
C PRO A 308 -10.00 8.75 -1.90
N GLN A 309 -10.07 7.94 -2.96
CA GLN A 309 -11.34 7.60 -3.54
C GLN A 309 -12.14 7.07 -2.37
N ARG A 310 -13.27 7.73 -2.08
CA ARG A 310 -14.12 7.30 -0.97
C ARG A 310 -14.37 5.80 -1.17
N PHE A 311 -14.71 5.05 -0.13
CA PHE A 311 -15.15 3.66 -0.30
C PHE A 311 -16.23 3.50 -1.40
N ARG A 312 -16.99 4.59 -1.68
CA ARG A 312 -17.96 4.73 -2.78
C ARG A 312 -17.39 4.91 -4.20
N GLU A 313 -16.14 5.33 -4.34
CA GLU A 313 -15.47 5.63 -5.62
C GLU A 313 -14.49 4.53 -6.02
N LEU A 314 -14.00 3.76 -5.05
CA LEU A 314 -13.32 2.50 -5.33
C LEU A 314 -14.29 1.56 -6.03
N ILE A 315 -13.86 1.03 -7.18
CA ILE A 315 -14.58 -0.03 -7.87
C ILE A 315 -14.61 -1.24 -6.93
N LEU A 316 -15.71 -1.46 -6.19
CA LEU A 316 -15.78 -2.55 -5.19
C LEU A 316 -15.65 -3.94 -5.82
N SER A 317 -15.61 -4.10 -7.15
CA SER A 317 -15.09 -5.35 -7.74
C SER A 317 -13.64 -5.67 -7.30
N HIS A 318 -12.95 -4.69 -6.71
CA HIS A 318 -11.63 -4.79 -6.10
C HIS A 318 -11.66 -4.98 -4.58
N VAL A 319 -12.78 -4.74 -3.90
CA VAL A 319 -12.89 -4.68 -2.42
C VAL A 319 -13.92 -5.72 -1.91
N VAL A 320 -14.87 -6.16 -2.72
CA VAL A 320 -15.80 -7.25 -2.44
C VAL A 320 -15.69 -8.21 -3.62
N PRO A 321 -15.71 -9.55 -3.43
CA PRO A 321 -15.78 -10.48 -4.53
C PRO A 321 -17.19 -10.31 -5.12
N TYR A 322 -17.26 -9.44 -6.11
CA TYR A 322 -18.45 -9.12 -6.85
C TYR A 322 -18.85 -10.34 -7.67
N LYS A 323 -19.62 -11.27 -7.05
CA LYS A 323 -20.37 -12.31 -7.78
C LYS A 323 -21.39 -13.13 -7.00
N GLU A 324 -21.54 -13.02 -5.68
CA GLU A 324 -22.30 -14.06 -5.00
C GLU A 324 -23.84 -13.97 -5.08
N ASN A 325 -24.45 -12.79 -5.27
CA ASN A 325 -25.92 -12.67 -5.12
C ASN A 325 -26.66 -11.84 -6.18
N GLY A 326 -26.04 -11.50 -7.32
CA GLY A 326 -26.72 -10.78 -8.41
C GLY A 326 -27.14 -9.33 -8.12
N LYS A 327 -26.77 -8.77 -6.95
CA LYS A 327 -26.97 -7.36 -6.60
C LYS A 327 -25.98 -6.47 -7.34
N THR A 328 -26.41 -5.26 -7.69
CA THR A 328 -25.50 -4.22 -8.19
C THR A 328 -24.65 -3.65 -7.05
N TYR A 329 -23.58 -2.96 -7.43
CA TYR A 329 -22.73 -2.20 -6.51
C TYR A 329 -23.55 -1.26 -5.61
N ASP A 330 -24.39 -0.43 -6.22
CA ASP A 330 -25.17 0.59 -5.49
C ASP A 330 -26.12 -0.07 -4.49
N GLN A 331 -26.76 -1.18 -4.86
CA GLN A 331 -27.64 -1.93 -3.96
C GLN A 331 -26.90 -2.45 -2.72
N HIS A 332 -25.66 -2.92 -2.88
CA HIS A 332 -24.87 -3.39 -1.74
C HIS A 332 -24.41 -2.24 -0.84
N MET A 333 -24.07 -1.09 -1.44
CA MET A 333 -23.72 0.12 -0.70
C MET A 333 -24.91 0.72 0.06
N ASP A 334 -26.08 0.72 -0.57
CA ASP A 334 -27.31 1.17 0.06
C ASP A 334 -27.65 0.28 1.26
N GLU A 335 -27.50 -1.04 1.15
CA GLU A 335 -27.67 -1.98 2.27
C GLU A 335 -26.67 -1.75 3.41
N LEU A 336 -25.40 -1.52 3.08
CA LEU A 336 -24.35 -1.19 4.04
C LEU A 336 -24.66 0.04 4.90
N GLU A 337 -25.29 1.03 4.28
CA GLU A 337 -25.63 2.31 4.89
C GLU A 337 -27.00 2.29 5.57
N SER A 338 -27.99 1.58 5.01
CA SER A 338 -29.34 1.51 5.56
C SER A 338 -29.42 0.65 6.81
N ASP A 339 -28.63 -0.41 6.89
CA ASP A 339 -28.81 -1.46 7.90
C ASP A 339 -27.83 -1.32 9.07
N GLY A 340 -27.02 -0.25 9.09
CA GLY A 340 -26.02 -0.01 10.13
C GLY A 340 -24.85 -0.99 10.13
N HIS A 341 -24.76 -1.89 9.14
CA HIS A 341 -23.69 -2.89 9.03
C HIS A 341 -22.30 -2.27 9.00
N ALA A 342 -22.13 -1.10 8.38
CA ALA A 342 -20.85 -0.38 8.38
C ALA A 342 -20.34 -0.04 9.81
N ALA A 343 -21.24 0.07 10.79
CA ALA A 343 -20.89 0.36 12.17
C ALA A 343 -20.59 -0.90 13.01
N THR A 344 -20.91 -2.11 12.53
CA THR A 344 -20.78 -3.35 13.31
C THR A 344 -20.02 -4.46 12.62
N ASP A 345 -19.75 -4.39 11.32
CA ASP A 345 -19.15 -5.52 10.61
C ASP A 345 -17.62 -5.59 10.82
N TYR A 346 -17.10 -6.79 11.13
CA TYR A 346 -15.69 -7.06 11.38
C TYR A 346 -14.77 -6.70 10.20
N TRP A 347 -15.29 -6.75 8.99
CA TRP A 347 -14.52 -6.51 7.77
C TRP A 347 -14.45 -5.05 7.36
N MET A 348 -15.23 -4.22 8.05
CA MET A 348 -15.25 -2.78 7.89
C MET A 348 -14.35 -2.10 8.92
N LEU A 349 -14.44 -0.77 8.98
CA LEU A 349 -13.67 0.05 9.92
C LEU A 349 -13.72 -0.44 11.38
N PRO A 350 -14.88 -0.76 12.00
CA PRO A 350 -14.90 -1.20 13.40
C PRO A 350 -14.04 -2.43 13.68
N GLY A 351 -14.06 -3.45 12.81
CA GLY A 351 -13.21 -4.62 13.00
C GLY A 351 -11.76 -4.41 12.59
N LEU A 352 -11.46 -3.45 11.70
CA LEU A 352 -10.09 -3.01 11.48
C LEU A 352 -9.51 -2.32 12.73
N LEU A 353 -10.26 -1.41 13.35
CA LEU A 353 -9.88 -0.78 14.62
C LEU A 353 -9.73 -1.82 15.74
N TRP A 354 -10.62 -2.81 15.81
CA TRP A 354 -10.50 -3.93 16.73
C TRP A 354 -9.19 -4.70 16.56
N ARG A 355 -8.81 -5.00 15.31
CA ARG A 355 -7.52 -5.65 15.03
C ARG A 355 -6.34 -4.79 15.47
N TYR A 356 -6.34 -3.49 15.19
CA TYR A 356 -5.26 -2.60 15.67
C TYR A 356 -5.17 -2.57 17.19
N HIS A 357 -6.31 -2.50 17.89
CA HIS A 357 -6.37 -2.56 19.35
C HIS A 357 -5.79 -3.88 19.89
N ILE A 358 -6.17 -5.02 19.32
CA ILE A 358 -5.71 -6.33 19.81
C ILE A 358 -4.24 -6.61 19.43
N LEU A 359 -3.81 -6.24 18.23
CA LEU A 359 -2.48 -6.55 17.73
C LEU A 359 -1.40 -5.60 18.29
N TYR A 360 -1.73 -4.32 18.43
CA TYR A 360 -0.78 -3.25 18.73
C TYR A 360 -1.16 -2.40 19.95
N ASN A 361 -2.40 -2.48 20.43
CA ASN A 361 -2.95 -1.53 21.40
C ASN A 361 -2.77 -0.06 20.95
N GLU A 362 -2.87 0.17 19.64
CA GLU A 362 -2.74 1.46 18.96
C GLU A 362 -3.95 1.73 18.07
N MET A 363 -4.19 3.00 17.73
CA MET A 363 -5.20 3.45 16.78
C MET A 363 -4.55 4.21 15.62
N PRO A 364 -5.20 4.33 14.45
CA PRO A 364 -4.67 5.13 13.36
C PRO A 364 -4.47 6.59 13.77
N PRO A 365 -3.43 7.28 13.27
CA PRO A 365 -3.22 8.69 13.55
C PRO A 365 -4.35 9.55 12.98
N ASP A 366 -4.51 10.77 13.48
CA ASP A 366 -5.63 11.67 13.12
C ASP A 366 -5.71 11.99 11.61
N ASP A 367 -4.58 11.99 10.93
CA ASP A 367 -4.45 12.27 9.50
C ASP A 367 -4.49 11.00 8.63
N SER A 368 -4.72 9.83 9.23
CA SER A 368 -4.78 8.55 8.52
C SER A 368 -5.81 8.57 7.39
N TRP A 369 -5.44 7.96 6.26
CA TRP A 369 -6.32 7.75 5.12
C TRP A 369 -7.59 6.95 5.51
N ILE A 370 -7.50 6.10 6.52
CA ILE A 370 -8.59 5.22 6.98
C ILE A 370 -9.86 6.02 7.32
N TRP A 371 -9.72 7.18 7.97
CA TRP A 371 -10.86 8.01 8.39
C TRP A 371 -11.62 8.61 7.21
N ARG A 372 -10.93 8.87 6.10
CA ARG A 372 -11.52 9.38 4.86
C ARG A 372 -12.01 8.27 3.95
N HIS A 373 -11.42 7.09 4.09
CA HIS A 373 -11.68 5.94 3.24
C HIS A 373 -13.01 5.27 3.59
N TYR A 374 -13.20 4.85 4.84
CA TYR A 374 -14.36 4.06 5.23
C TYR A 374 -15.62 4.92 5.51
N PRO A 375 -16.83 4.35 5.32
CA PRO A 375 -18.06 5.00 5.75
C PRO A 375 -18.04 5.38 7.23
N ASP A 376 -18.59 6.55 7.56
CA ASP A 376 -18.59 7.11 8.92
C ASP A 376 -17.20 7.28 9.58
N GLY A 377 -16.11 7.25 8.81
CA GLY A 377 -14.75 7.28 9.37
C GLY A 377 -14.46 8.50 10.24
N GLU A 378 -14.96 9.69 9.90
CA GLU A 378 -14.84 10.89 10.75
C GLU A 378 -15.60 10.75 12.08
N LYS A 379 -16.77 10.10 12.10
CA LYS A 379 -17.51 9.84 13.35
C LYS A 379 -16.73 8.86 14.22
N TRP A 380 -16.19 7.80 13.62
CA TRP A 380 -15.32 6.85 14.31
C TRP A 380 -14.08 7.52 14.90
N LYS A 381 -13.43 8.41 14.14
CA LYS A 381 -12.28 9.18 14.62
C LYS A 381 -12.64 9.98 15.87
N ILE A 382 -13.72 10.76 15.83
CA ILE A 382 -14.20 11.56 16.98
C ILE A 382 -14.46 10.67 18.19
N ASP A 383 -15.21 9.58 18.01
CA ASP A 383 -15.56 8.68 19.12
C ASP A 383 -14.34 7.99 19.71
N VAL A 384 -13.38 7.56 18.90
CA VAL A 384 -12.12 6.97 19.36
C VAL A 384 -11.29 7.98 20.15
N GLN A 385 -11.22 9.23 19.71
CA GLN A 385 -10.51 10.30 20.41
C GLN A 385 -11.13 10.63 21.78
N ILE A 386 -12.46 10.64 21.87
CA ILE A 386 -13.19 11.01 23.10
C ILE A 386 -13.28 9.85 24.08
N LEU A 387 -13.63 8.65 23.59
CA LEU A 387 -14.00 7.50 24.41
C LEU A 387 -12.89 6.45 24.52
N GLY A 388 -11.95 6.43 23.58
CA GLY A 388 -11.04 5.31 23.38
C GLY A 388 -11.72 4.10 22.75
N TYR A 389 -10.92 3.11 22.36
CA TYR A 389 -11.38 1.84 21.82
C TYR A 389 -11.14 0.73 22.87
N PRO A 390 -12.11 -0.17 23.16
CA PRO A 390 -13.34 -0.48 22.39
C PRO A 390 -14.61 0.31 22.79
N GLN A 391 -14.54 1.31 23.67
CA GLN A 391 -15.74 2.05 24.14
C GLN A 391 -16.46 2.77 22.99
N ALA A 392 -15.71 3.35 22.05
CA ALA A 392 -16.23 3.93 20.81
C ALA A 392 -17.12 2.94 20.03
N PHE A 393 -16.73 1.65 19.98
CA PHE A 393 -17.53 0.64 19.29
C PHE A 393 -18.90 0.45 19.96
N TYR A 394 -18.93 0.31 21.29
CA TYR A 394 -20.20 0.14 22.02
C TYR A 394 -21.08 1.38 21.92
N HIS A 395 -20.50 2.58 21.91
CA HIS A 395 -21.24 3.82 21.68
C HIS A 395 -21.95 3.80 20.33
N ARG A 396 -21.20 3.56 19.24
CA ARG A 396 -21.72 3.50 17.87
C ARG A 396 -22.76 2.38 17.69
N TYR A 397 -22.57 1.23 18.33
CA TYR A 397 -23.56 0.15 18.31
C TYR A 397 -24.91 0.61 18.90
N LYS A 398 -24.89 1.24 20.09
CA LYS A 398 -26.11 1.71 20.75
C LYS A 398 -26.82 2.80 19.95
N GLU A 399 -26.06 3.73 19.37
CA GLU A 399 -26.63 4.79 18.55
C GLU A 399 -27.43 4.27 17.34
N ASN A 400 -26.93 3.22 16.69
CA ASN A 400 -27.53 2.69 15.46
C ASN A 400 -28.61 1.64 15.73
N PHE A 401 -28.52 0.84 16.79
CA PHE A 401 -29.38 -0.34 16.97
C PHE A 401 -30.32 -0.28 18.17
N GLU A 402 -29.95 0.36 19.29
CA GLU A 402 -30.84 0.41 20.47
C GLU A 402 -31.97 1.46 20.31
N LYS A 403 -31.73 2.52 19.53
CA LYS A 403 -32.75 3.56 19.27
C LYS A 403 -33.88 3.11 18.34
N VAL A 404 -33.70 2.01 17.61
CA VAL A 404 -34.69 1.49 16.64
C VAL A 404 -35.71 0.55 17.30
N SER A 405 -35.43 0.03 18.50
CA SER A 405 -36.29 -0.95 19.20
C SER A 405 -37.39 -0.34 20.07
N ILE A 406 -37.64 0.97 19.99
CA ILE A 406 -38.71 1.67 20.73
C ILE A 406 -39.75 2.18 19.73
N VAL A 407 -40.41 1.28 19.00
CA VAL A 407 -41.66 1.56 18.26
C VAL A 407 -42.59 0.36 18.37
#